data_AF-A0A812TKV8-F1
#
_entry.id   AF-A0A812TKV8-F1
#
_cell.length_a   1.000
_cell.length_b   1.000
_cell.length_c   1.000
_cell.angle_alpha   90.00
_cell.angle_beta   90.00
_cell.angle_gamma   90.00
#
_symmetry.space_group_name_H-M   'P 1'
#
loop_
_entity.id
_entity.type
_entity.pdbx_description
1 polymer ?
#
loop_
_entity_poly.entity_id
_entity_poly.type
_entity_poly.pdbx_seq_one_letter_code
_entity_poly.pdbx_strand_id
1 'polypeptide(L)'
;MATVLAAATLVVGAIGADVSLATFDGKPGTTFEFKELNDPVMGGQSTGTWRVDSGGFGIFDGQVVDVPSLKAPGFIKAAADGTFPDASSAASGDLVLQVRSSTPEYQGFRVSFASGTLAPSYACSGGGSIPMSRGCYKAKFQVPSGGNFTEVRIPFSAFSDKWSPATGEQTATCAEDASVCPTAQRLSAIKRLEVWAEGALGRIHLEVRSISARSTSAAASLEAVPPPFNSCRSPVQRQLRYNISSRTEPTVPVPVDPSESLAQAVCCDNRTKVYAEPQFLYQAPDIALFDKLSGTTTFYDSACGVPLFKAPVNRSMADFKADTDEHGWPSFRKEEVFSEHVTVDKDGFVYSSCGTHLGSYLPDSAGPRYCMDLSCIAGNPVQQIMI
;
A
#
# COMPACT_ATOMS: atom_id res chain seq x y z
N MET A 1 -3.55 -52.54 26.36
CA MET A 1 -2.94 -51.43 25.59
C MET A 1 -4.07 -50.62 24.99
N ALA A 2 -4.42 -49.49 25.60
CA ALA A 2 -5.46 -48.60 25.08
C ALA A 2 -4.78 -47.44 24.35
N THR A 3 -5.02 -47.35 23.04
CA THR A 3 -4.48 -46.31 22.17
C THR A 3 -5.31 -45.04 22.37
N VAL A 4 -4.70 -44.00 22.93
CA VAL A 4 -5.31 -42.66 23.06
C VAL A 4 -5.15 -41.95 21.71
N LEU A 5 -6.25 -41.74 20.98
CA LEU A 5 -6.27 -40.81 19.85
C LEU A 5 -6.29 -39.38 20.42
N ALA A 6 -5.20 -38.64 20.22
CA ALA A 6 -5.17 -37.21 20.43
C ALA A 6 -5.93 -36.53 19.28
N ALA A 7 -7.08 -35.92 19.59
CA ALA A 7 -7.77 -35.04 18.67
C ALA A 7 -6.94 -33.76 18.50
N ALA A 8 -6.36 -33.56 17.31
CA ALA A 8 -5.73 -32.31 16.95
C ALA A 8 -6.83 -31.26 16.74
N THR A 9 -7.03 -30.39 17.73
CA THR A 9 -7.83 -29.17 17.58
C THR A 9 -7.15 -28.27 16.56
N LEU A 10 -7.74 -28.18 15.37
CA LEU A 10 -7.37 -27.21 14.35
C LEU A 10 -7.69 -25.81 14.89
N VAL A 11 -6.68 -25.06 15.32
CA VAL A 11 -6.83 -23.63 15.60
C VAL A 11 -6.93 -22.94 14.24
N VAL A 12 -8.16 -22.73 13.78
CA VAL A 12 -8.43 -21.83 12.65
C VAL A 12 -8.14 -20.42 13.17
N GLY A 13 -6.95 -19.90 12.83
CA GLY A 13 -6.63 -18.49 13.05
C GLY A 13 -7.66 -17.63 12.33
N ALA A 14 -8.27 -16.70 13.04
CA ALA A 14 -9.24 -15.77 12.47
C ALA A 14 -8.57 -14.98 11.33
N ILE A 15 -9.08 -15.17 10.12
CA ILE A 15 -8.81 -14.30 8.97
C ILE A 15 -9.15 -12.89 9.46
N GLY A 16 -8.18 -11.97 9.47
CA GLY A 16 -8.44 -10.57 9.83
C GLY A 16 -9.60 -10.05 8.98
N ALA A 17 -10.77 -9.92 9.60
CA ALA A 17 -12.02 -9.64 8.92
C ALA A 17 -12.01 -8.18 8.43
N ASP A 18 -12.57 -7.96 7.24
CA ASP A 18 -12.76 -6.62 6.71
C ASP A 18 -13.61 -5.79 7.68
N VAL A 19 -13.14 -4.58 7.97
CA VAL A 19 -13.95 -3.60 8.69
C VAL A 19 -14.99 -3.08 7.71
N SER A 20 -16.21 -3.61 7.79
CA SER A 20 -17.32 -3.14 6.95
C SER A 20 -17.66 -1.70 7.32
N LEU A 21 -17.42 -0.77 6.39
CA LEU A 21 -17.66 0.66 6.61
C LEU A 21 -19.05 1.07 6.17
N ALA A 22 -19.51 0.58 5.02
CA ALA A 22 -20.87 0.81 4.54
C ALA A 22 -21.43 -0.43 3.83
N THR A 23 -22.64 -0.83 4.20
CA THR A 23 -23.45 -1.86 3.55
C THR A 23 -24.86 -1.34 3.32
N PHE A 24 -25.59 -1.94 2.38
CA PHE A 24 -26.94 -1.53 2.00
C PHE A 24 -27.99 -2.60 2.30
N ASP A 25 -27.68 -3.48 3.25
CA ASP A 25 -28.50 -4.63 3.66
C ASP A 25 -29.35 -4.37 4.92
N GLY A 26 -29.37 -3.13 5.42
CA GLY A 26 -30.14 -2.71 6.59
C GLY A 26 -29.50 -3.07 7.94
N LYS A 27 -28.26 -3.58 7.95
CA LYS A 27 -27.57 -3.94 9.20
C LYS A 27 -27.21 -2.69 10.03
N PRO A 28 -27.55 -2.67 11.33
CA PRO A 28 -27.13 -1.59 12.22
C PRO A 28 -25.60 -1.42 12.25
N GLY A 29 -25.14 -0.18 12.27
CA GLY A 29 -23.71 0.15 12.37
C GLY A 29 -22.96 0.16 11.03
N THR A 30 -23.54 -0.40 9.96
CA THR A 30 -22.96 -0.37 8.60
C THR A 30 -23.92 0.17 7.55
N THR A 31 -25.21 0.28 7.82
CA THR A 31 -26.16 0.97 6.93
C THR A 31 -26.30 2.45 7.29
N PHE A 32 -26.04 3.31 6.31
CA PHE A 32 -26.10 4.78 6.44
C PHE A 32 -27.00 5.39 5.35
N GLU A 33 -27.56 6.57 5.65
CA GLU A 33 -28.39 7.30 4.69
C GLU A 33 -27.51 8.11 3.73
N PHE A 34 -27.31 7.56 2.52
CA PHE A 34 -26.63 8.27 1.44
C PHE A 34 -27.60 9.22 0.73
N LYS A 35 -27.17 10.47 0.56
CA LYS A 35 -27.91 11.53 -0.15
C LYS A 35 -27.13 11.99 -1.36
N GLU A 36 -27.84 12.12 -2.47
CA GLU A 36 -27.28 12.68 -3.69
C GLU A 36 -27.15 14.20 -3.59
N LEU A 37 -26.11 14.74 -4.21
CA LEU A 37 -25.89 16.17 -4.38
C LEU A 37 -25.30 16.46 -5.76
N ASN A 38 -26.03 17.26 -6.52
CA ASN A 38 -25.60 17.83 -7.79
C ASN A 38 -24.68 19.02 -7.57
N ASP A 39 -23.71 19.21 -8.46
CA ASP A 39 -22.79 20.34 -8.44
C ASP A 39 -23.53 21.70 -8.47
N PRO A 40 -23.55 22.45 -7.36
CA PRO A 40 -24.20 23.75 -7.30
C PRO A 40 -23.26 24.89 -7.71
N VAL A 41 -21.99 24.60 -7.99
CA VAL A 41 -20.94 25.59 -8.16
C VAL A 41 -21.14 26.30 -9.49
N MET A 42 -21.19 27.63 -9.45
CA MET A 42 -21.15 28.50 -10.64
C MET A 42 -22.15 28.12 -11.75
N GLY A 43 -23.34 27.64 -11.37
CA GLY A 43 -24.38 27.23 -12.33
C GLY A 43 -24.16 25.84 -12.94
N GLY A 44 -23.58 24.92 -12.17
CA GLY A 44 -23.44 23.51 -12.54
C GLY A 44 -24.76 22.88 -13.00
N GLN A 45 -24.66 21.99 -13.99
CA GLN A 45 -25.80 21.38 -14.69
C GLN A 45 -25.78 19.85 -14.66
N SER A 46 -24.79 19.26 -13.97
CA SER A 46 -24.72 17.81 -13.78
C SER A 46 -25.90 17.35 -12.92
N THR A 47 -26.48 16.21 -13.27
CA THR A 47 -27.66 15.67 -12.59
C THR A 47 -27.44 14.22 -12.21
N GLY A 48 -27.76 13.87 -10.97
CA GLY A 48 -27.56 12.57 -10.40
C GLY A 48 -28.74 12.11 -9.56
N THR A 49 -28.77 10.81 -9.28
CA THR A 49 -29.69 10.20 -8.31
C THR A 49 -28.94 9.15 -7.49
N TRP A 50 -29.35 8.99 -6.23
CA TRP A 50 -28.93 7.88 -5.38
C TRP A 50 -30.15 7.15 -4.86
N ARG A 51 -30.13 5.81 -4.94
CA ARG A 51 -31.15 4.95 -4.33
C ARG A 51 -30.53 3.66 -3.83
N VAL A 52 -31.18 3.01 -2.87
CA VAL A 52 -30.83 1.65 -2.43
C VAL A 52 -31.78 0.66 -3.08
N ASP A 53 -31.24 -0.36 -3.73
CA ASP A 53 -32.02 -1.44 -4.32
C ASP A 53 -32.43 -2.48 -3.28
N SER A 54 -33.56 -3.13 -3.50
CA SER A 54 -34.03 -4.26 -2.68
C SER A 54 -33.05 -5.43 -2.61
N GLY A 55 -32.16 -5.57 -3.60
CA GLY A 55 -31.07 -6.54 -3.60
C GLY A 55 -29.91 -6.24 -2.64
N GLY A 56 -29.95 -5.11 -1.92
CA GLY A 56 -28.97 -4.76 -0.89
C GLY A 56 -27.71 -4.08 -1.41
N PHE A 57 -27.85 -3.19 -2.40
CA PHE A 57 -26.76 -2.37 -2.96
C PHE A 57 -27.26 -0.96 -3.31
N GLY A 58 -26.37 0.03 -3.24
CA GLY A 58 -26.63 1.40 -3.68
C GLY A 58 -26.48 1.53 -5.19
N ILE A 59 -27.31 2.35 -5.82
CA ILE A 59 -27.27 2.67 -7.24
C ILE A 59 -27.08 4.18 -7.38
N PHE A 60 -25.99 4.55 -8.05
CA PHE A 60 -25.63 5.92 -8.38
C PHE A 60 -25.70 6.10 -9.89
N ASP A 61 -26.69 6.87 -10.33
CA ASP A 61 -26.96 7.15 -11.74
C ASP A 61 -26.85 8.65 -11.99
N GLY A 62 -26.39 9.04 -13.17
CA GLY A 62 -26.42 10.44 -13.55
C GLY A 62 -25.68 10.78 -14.82
N GLN A 63 -25.48 12.08 -15.02
CA GLN A 63 -24.72 12.64 -16.12
C GLN A 63 -23.89 13.82 -15.63
N VAL A 64 -22.59 13.74 -15.86
CA VAL A 64 -21.65 14.84 -15.65
C VAL A 64 -21.51 15.61 -16.95
N VAL A 65 -21.80 16.91 -16.89
CA VAL A 65 -21.68 17.86 -17.99
C VAL A 65 -20.75 19.01 -17.59
N ASP A 66 -20.39 19.84 -18.56
CA ASP A 66 -19.58 21.03 -18.28
C ASP A 66 -20.36 22.03 -17.44
N VAL A 67 -19.68 22.62 -16.46
CA VAL A 67 -20.12 23.84 -15.79
C VAL A 67 -19.87 25.00 -16.75
N PRO A 68 -20.91 25.69 -17.26
CA PRO A 68 -20.74 26.66 -18.35
C PRO A 68 -19.76 27.80 -18.01
N SER A 69 -19.75 28.26 -16.77
CA SER A 69 -18.87 29.33 -16.31
C SER A 69 -17.40 28.90 -16.17
N LEU A 70 -17.14 27.60 -15.93
CA LEU A 70 -15.78 27.07 -15.72
C LEU A 70 -15.21 26.43 -16.99
N LYS A 71 -16.07 26.09 -17.98
CA LYS A 71 -15.69 25.34 -19.18
C LYS A 71 -14.95 24.03 -18.84
N ALA A 72 -15.40 23.38 -17.77
CA ALA A 72 -14.81 22.17 -17.24
C ALA A 72 -15.92 21.26 -16.71
N PRO A 73 -15.69 19.93 -16.66
CA PRO A 73 -16.67 18.98 -16.14
C PRO A 73 -17.01 19.30 -14.69
N GLY A 74 -18.31 19.29 -14.36
CA GLY A 74 -18.76 19.43 -12.97
C GLY A 74 -18.64 18.11 -12.19
N PHE A 75 -19.50 17.97 -11.18
CA PHE A 75 -19.62 16.72 -10.43
C PHE A 75 -21.06 16.34 -10.07
N ILE A 76 -21.23 15.09 -9.67
CA ILE A 76 -22.33 14.63 -8.83
C ILE A 76 -21.74 13.74 -7.75
N LYS A 77 -22.40 13.64 -6.60
CA LYS A 77 -21.96 12.74 -5.53
C LYS A 77 -23.10 12.15 -4.75
N ALA A 78 -22.85 11.01 -4.13
CA ALA A 78 -23.66 10.46 -3.07
C ALA A 78 -22.85 10.41 -1.78
N ALA A 79 -23.42 10.93 -0.69
CA ALA A 79 -22.71 11.10 0.56
C ALA A 79 -23.54 10.67 1.77
N ALA A 80 -22.88 10.03 2.73
CA ALA A 80 -23.46 9.72 4.04
C ALA A 80 -22.58 10.30 5.15
N ASP A 81 -23.22 10.93 6.12
CA ASP A 81 -22.61 11.36 7.38
C ASP A 81 -22.98 10.36 8.48
N GLY A 82 -22.07 10.12 9.43
CA GLY A 82 -22.31 9.16 10.50
C GLY A 82 -21.09 8.91 11.36
N THR A 83 -21.21 7.97 12.29
CA THR A 83 -20.05 7.40 13.01
C THR A 83 -19.78 6.04 12.40
N PHE A 84 -18.72 5.95 11.61
CA PHE A 84 -18.35 4.72 10.90
C PHE A 84 -17.50 3.82 11.81
N PRO A 85 -17.48 2.50 11.57
CA PRO A 85 -16.62 1.59 12.33
C PRO A 85 -15.13 1.96 12.29
N ASP A 86 -14.42 1.67 13.38
CA ASP A 86 -12.98 1.94 13.52
C ASP A 86 -12.18 1.09 12.51
N ALA A 87 -11.57 1.77 11.53
CA ALA A 87 -10.73 1.17 10.51
C ALA A 87 -9.22 1.36 10.75
N SER A 88 -8.80 1.75 11.96
CA SER A 88 -7.39 2.00 12.29
C SER A 88 -6.47 0.80 12.03
N SER A 89 -6.98 -0.41 12.26
CA SER A 89 -6.27 -1.67 11.97
C SER A 89 -5.93 -1.86 10.49
N ALA A 90 -6.62 -1.13 9.62
CA ALA A 90 -6.45 -1.19 8.17
C ALA A 90 -5.54 -0.11 7.58
N ALA A 91 -4.87 0.70 8.40
CA ALA A 91 -4.08 1.85 7.92
C ALA A 91 -2.98 1.51 6.91
N SER A 92 -2.43 0.29 6.97
CA SER A 92 -1.43 -0.22 6.02
C SER A 92 -2.03 -0.94 4.81
N GLY A 93 -3.35 -0.91 4.64
CA GLY A 93 -4.06 -1.66 3.61
C GLY A 93 -4.93 -0.82 2.69
N ASP A 94 -6.11 -1.35 2.37
CA ASP A 94 -6.93 -0.87 1.27
C ASP A 94 -8.31 -0.42 1.76
N LEU A 95 -8.83 0.63 1.13
CA LEU A 95 -10.27 0.79 1.00
C LEU A 95 -10.75 -0.14 -0.11
N VAL A 96 -11.71 -1.00 0.21
CA VAL A 96 -12.23 -2.04 -0.69
C VAL A 96 -13.67 -1.75 -1.03
N LEU A 97 -13.94 -1.60 -2.32
CA LEU A 97 -15.26 -1.38 -2.90
C LEU A 97 -15.71 -2.65 -3.62
N GLN A 98 -16.91 -3.13 -3.32
CA GLN A 98 -17.57 -4.17 -4.12
C GLN A 98 -18.53 -3.48 -5.09
N VAL A 99 -18.11 -3.29 -6.33
CA VAL A 99 -18.79 -2.42 -7.31
C VAL A 99 -18.94 -3.07 -8.68
N ARG A 100 -19.94 -2.61 -9.43
CA ARG A 100 -20.06 -2.85 -10.87
C ARG A 100 -20.60 -1.62 -11.57
N SER A 101 -20.37 -1.53 -12.88
CA SER A 101 -20.80 -0.40 -13.69
C SER A 101 -21.20 -0.87 -15.09
N SER A 102 -22.29 -0.31 -15.61
CA SER A 102 -22.67 -0.43 -17.02
C SER A 102 -22.08 0.71 -17.88
N THR A 103 -21.31 1.60 -17.26
CA THR A 103 -20.52 2.66 -17.89
C THR A 103 -19.05 2.56 -17.47
N PRO A 104 -18.39 1.39 -17.63
CA PRO A 104 -17.01 1.17 -17.17
C PRO A 104 -15.99 2.09 -17.88
N GLU A 105 -16.36 2.67 -19.02
CA GLU A 105 -15.56 3.65 -19.74
C GLU A 105 -15.46 5.00 -19.02
N TYR A 106 -16.34 5.30 -18.06
CA TYR A 106 -16.32 6.57 -17.32
C TYR A 106 -15.10 6.67 -16.42
N GLN A 107 -14.25 7.66 -16.68
CA GLN A 107 -12.94 7.82 -16.02
C GLN A 107 -12.97 8.77 -14.81
N GLY A 108 -14.15 9.23 -14.37
CA GLY A 108 -14.29 10.26 -13.33
C GLY A 108 -14.66 9.74 -11.94
N PHE A 109 -14.71 8.43 -11.73
CA PHE A 109 -15.10 7.86 -10.45
C PHE A 109 -14.07 8.15 -9.36
N ARG A 110 -14.54 8.67 -8.23
CA ARG A 110 -13.73 8.91 -7.03
C ARG A 110 -14.48 8.48 -5.79
N VAL A 111 -13.74 8.14 -4.76
CA VAL A 111 -14.26 7.88 -3.42
C VAL A 111 -13.53 8.78 -2.44
N SER A 112 -14.26 9.31 -1.46
CA SER A 112 -13.67 10.09 -0.38
C SER A 112 -14.23 9.73 0.97
N PHE A 113 -13.44 10.02 2.00
CA PHE A 113 -13.87 9.95 3.39
C PHE A 113 -13.34 11.14 4.18
N ALA A 114 -14.15 11.64 5.11
CA ALA A 114 -13.74 12.72 6.00
C ALA A 114 -13.42 12.20 7.40
N SER A 115 -12.30 12.64 7.96
CA SER A 115 -11.90 12.38 9.34
C SER A 115 -11.06 13.52 9.88
N GLY A 116 -10.97 13.64 11.20
CA GLY A 116 -10.11 14.64 11.83
C GLY A 116 -10.56 16.09 11.65
N THR A 117 -11.79 16.28 11.17
CA THR A 117 -12.42 17.59 10.91
C THR A 117 -13.66 17.78 11.78
N LEU A 118 -13.97 19.03 12.11
CA LEU A 118 -15.21 19.43 12.78
C LEU A 118 -16.37 19.62 11.79
N ALA A 119 -16.06 19.83 10.51
CA ALA A 119 -17.06 20.05 9.45
C ALA A 119 -16.75 19.15 8.25
N PRO A 120 -17.21 17.88 8.26
CA PRO A 120 -16.95 16.91 7.20
C PRO A 120 -17.36 17.36 5.80
N SER A 121 -18.55 17.96 5.67
CA SER A 121 -19.04 18.49 4.40
C SER A 121 -18.16 19.61 3.87
N TYR A 122 -17.76 20.57 4.71
CA TYR A 122 -16.87 21.67 4.35
C TYR A 122 -15.47 21.18 3.95
N ALA A 123 -14.91 20.23 4.71
CA ALA A 123 -13.63 19.60 4.34
C ALA A 123 -13.73 18.95 2.96
N CYS A 124 -14.82 18.23 2.68
CA CYS A 124 -15.06 17.59 1.39
C CYS A 124 -15.57 18.52 0.28
N SER A 125 -15.70 19.82 0.54
CA SER A 125 -15.90 20.85 -0.48
C SER A 125 -14.57 21.53 -0.88
N GLY A 126 -13.56 21.49 -0.01
CA GLY A 126 -12.34 22.26 -0.20
C GLY A 126 -11.06 21.45 -0.36
N GLY A 127 -10.99 20.21 0.16
CA GLY A 127 -9.85 19.33 -0.05
C GLY A 127 -8.50 19.95 0.32
N GLY A 128 -8.44 20.75 1.39
CA GLY A 128 -7.23 21.47 1.77
C GLY A 128 -6.86 22.69 0.91
N SER A 129 -7.54 22.92 -0.22
CA SER A 129 -7.33 24.09 -1.09
C SER A 129 -7.99 25.37 -0.56
N ILE A 130 -8.91 25.24 0.40
CA ILE A 130 -9.61 26.34 1.07
C ILE A 130 -9.16 26.36 2.54
N PRO A 131 -9.02 27.52 3.21
CA PRO A 131 -8.63 27.57 4.61
C PRO A 131 -9.48 26.63 5.48
N MET A 132 -8.80 25.81 6.30
CA MET A 132 -9.41 24.86 7.24
C MET A 132 -10.26 23.74 6.61
N SER A 133 -10.08 23.41 5.33
CA SER A 133 -10.80 22.32 4.64
C SER A 133 -10.02 21.00 4.51
N ARG A 134 -8.96 20.80 5.33
CA ARG A 134 -8.22 19.54 5.40
C ARG A 134 -9.05 18.42 6.05
N GLY A 135 -8.61 17.18 5.90
CA GLY A 135 -9.24 16.00 6.49
C GLY A 135 -10.32 15.33 5.63
N CYS A 136 -10.48 15.69 4.35
CA CYS A 136 -11.26 14.92 3.39
C CYS A 136 -10.33 14.24 2.39
N TYR A 137 -10.10 12.95 2.61
CA TYR A 137 -9.20 12.11 1.82
C TYR A 137 -9.92 11.63 0.57
N LYS A 138 -9.37 11.90 -0.62
CA LYS A 138 -9.99 11.54 -1.91
C LYS A 138 -9.01 10.74 -2.78
N ALA A 139 -9.54 9.71 -3.43
CA ALA A 139 -8.79 8.89 -4.39
C ALA A 139 -9.67 8.55 -5.60
N LYS A 140 -9.01 8.39 -6.75
CA LYS A 140 -9.62 7.94 -8.00
C LYS A 140 -9.63 6.42 -8.08
N PHE A 141 -10.66 5.86 -8.70
CA PHE A 141 -10.72 4.44 -9.00
C PHE A 141 -11.38 4.19 -10.37
N GLN A 142 -11.19 2.98 -10.88
CA GLN A 142 -11.84 2.52 -12.10
C GLN A 142 -12.62 1.25 -11.81
N VAL A 143 -13.71 1.05 -12.56
CA VAL A 143 -14.55 -0.14 -12.42
C VAL A 143 -14.31 -1.03 -13.64
N PRO A 144 -13.86 -2.29 -13.46
CA PRO A 144 -13.72 -3.23 -14.56
C PRO A 144 -15.05 -3.42 -15.31
N SER A 145 -14.97 -3.65 -16.61
CA SER A 145 -16.14 -4.01 -17.39
C SER A 145 -16.68 -5.39 -16.98
N GLY A 146 -18.00 -5.49 -16.81
CA GLY A 146 -18.65 -6.77 -16.46
C GLY A 146 -19.98 -6.58 -15.76
N GLY A 147 -20.81 -7.63 -15.78
CA GLY A 147 -22.12 -7.63 -15.11
C GLY A 147 -22.08 -8.03 -13.63
N ASN A 148 -20.94 -8.54 -13.15
CA ASN A 148 -20.78 -9.01 -11.78
C ASN A 148 -20.20 -7.91 -10.89
N PHE A 149 -20.54 -7.93 -9.60
CA PHE A 149 -19.81 -7.14 -8.61
C PHE A 149 -18.35 -7.59 -8.56
N THR A 150 -17.45 -6.62 -8.64
CA THR A 150 -16.02 -6.80 -8.63
C THR A 150 -15.42 -6.08 -7.44
N GLU A 151 -14.33 -6.64 -6.93
CA GLU A 151 -13.58 -6.03 -5.86
C GLU A 151 -12.59 -5.01 -6.44
N VAL A 152 -12.78 -3.73 -6.11
CA VAL A 152 -11.83 -2.66 -6.42
C VAL A 152 -11.12 -2.26 -5.13
N ARG A 153 -9.79 -2.38 -5.13
CA ARG A 153 -8.94 -2.04 -3.99
C ARG A 153 -8.21 -0.74 -4.23
N ILE A 154 -8.27 0.16 -3.26
CA ILE A 154 -7.62 1.46 -3.31
C ILE A 154 -6.75 1.55 -2.07
N PRO A 155 -5.42 1.43 -2.20
CA PRO A 155 -4.52 1.55 -1.05
C PRO A 155 -4.76 2.86 -0.32
N PHE A 156 -4.73 2.86 1.02
CA PHE A 156 -4.87 4.11 1.77
C PHE A 156 -3.75 5.13 1.44
N SER A 157 -2.59 4.66 0.99
CA SER A 157 -1.50 5.50 0.45
C SER A 157 -1.81 6.19 -0.88
N ALA A 158 -2.87 5.79 -1.58
CA ALA A 158 -3.34 6.46 -2.81
C ALA A 158 -4.29 7.64 -2.51
N PHE A 159 -4.71 7.82 -1.25
CA PHE A 159 -5.57 8.93 -0.86
C PHE A 159 -4.75 10.16 -0.46
N SER A 160 -5.34 11.33 -0.66
CA SER A 160 -4.81 12.61 -0.18
C SER A 160 -5.94 13.51 0.29
N ASP A 161 -5.70 14.28 1.34
CA ASP A 161 -6.60 15.37 1.76
C ASP A 161 -6.20 16.75 1.22
N LYS A 162 -5.29 16.79 0.23
CA LYS A 162 -4.98 17.94 -0.61
C LYS A 162 -5.37 17.66 -2.06
N TRP A 163 -6.46 18.25 -2.51
CA TRP A 163 -6.98 18.12 -3.87
C TRP A 163 -7.73 19.38 -4.30
N SER A 164 -7.83 19.57 -5.62
CA SER A 164 -8.47 20.71 -6.26
C SER A 164 -9.99 20.53 -6.29
N PRO A 165 -10.78 21.46 -5.70
CA PRO A 165 -12.24 21.45 -5.79
C PRO A 165 -12.80 21.59 -7.20
N ALA A 166 -11.97 22.08 -8.15
CA ALA A 166 -12.40 22.30 -9.52
C ALA A 166 -12.23 21.06 -10.40
N THR A 167 -11.33 20.14 -10.05
CA THR A 167 -10.99 18.98 -10.90
C THR A 167 -11.08 17.64 -10.18
N GLY A 168 -11.10 17.65 -8.84
CA GLY A 168 -10.97 16.47 -8.00
C GLY A 168 -9.57 15.85 -8.00
N GLU A 169 -8.60 16.46 -8.67
CA GLU A 169 -7.22 15.96 -8.75
C GLU A 169 -6.41 16.34 -7.51
N GLN A 170 -5.54 15.44 -7.07
CA GLN A 170 -4.67 15.67 -5.92
C GLN A 170 -3.65 16.75 -6.25
N THR A 171 -3.45 17.70 -5.33
CA THR A 171 -2.43 18.75 -5.46
C THR A 171 -1.16 18.42 -4.69
N ALA A 172 -1.21 17.38 -3.85
CA ALA A 172 -0.06 16.72 -3.24
C ALA A 172 -0.44 15.27 -2.95
N THR A 173 0.49 14.36 -3.16
CA THR A 173 0.33 12.92 -2.93
C THR A 173 1.01 12.49 -1.64
N CYS A 174 0.65 11.30 -1.15
CA CYS A 174 1.33 10.67 -0.02
C CYS A 174 2.83 10.47 -0.21
N ALA A 175 3.27 10.23 -1.45
CA ALA A 175 4.67 10.06 -1.79
C ALA A 175 5.46 11.36 -1.65
N GLU A 176 4.81 12.51 -1.86
CA GLU A 176 5.40 13.84 -1.79
C GLU A 176 5.31 14.45 -0.38
N ASP A 177 4.18 14.26 0.31
CA ASP A 177 3.89 14.85 1.62
C ASP A 177 3.13 13.85 2.50
N ALA A 178 3.84 13.17 3.39
CA ALA A 178 3.23 12.19 4.30
C ALA A 178 2.13 12.79 5.20
N SER A 179 2.09 14.11 5.39
CA SER A 179 1.03 14.77 6.19
C SER A 179 -0.34 14.75 5.51
N VAL A 180 -0.40 14.49 4.20
CA VAL A 180 -1.67 14.38 3.46
C VAL A 180 -2.27 12.98 3.47
N CYS A 181 -1.55 12.01 4.03
CA CYS A 181 -1.97 10.61 4.07
C CYS A 181 -3.01 10.32 5.15
N PRO A 182 -3.91 9.37 4.92
CA PRO A 182 -4.64 8.73 5.99
C PRO A 182 -3.68 8.08 7.00
N THR A 183 -4.01 8.17 8.28
CA THR A 183 -3.30 7.48 9.36
C THR A 183 -4.28 6.60 10.13
N ALA A 184 -3.77 5.65 10.93
CA ALA A 184 -4.60 4.84 11.82
C ALA A 184 -5.52 5.69 12.71
N GLN A 185 -4.99 6.79 13.26
CA GLN A 185 -5.77 7.74 14.06
C GLN A 185 -6.93 8.34 13.25
N ARG A 186 -6.70 8.72 11.99
CA ARG A 186 -7.77 9.26 11.12
C ARG A 186 -8.79 8.18 10.76
N LEU A 187 -8.35 6.97 10.45
CA LEU A 187 -9.25 5.86 10.10
C LEU A 187 -10.11 5.38 11.28
N SER A 188 -9.71 5.64 12.53
CA SER A 188 -10.55 5.35 13.70
C SER A 188 -11.78 6.27 13.89
N ALA A 189 -11.82 7.39 13.16
CA ALA A 189 -12.78 8.47 13.43
C ALA A 189 -13.39 9.05 12.14
N ILE A 190 -13.73 8.17 11.18
CA ILE A 190 -14.40 8.57 9.94
C ILE A 190 -15.80 9.12 10.27
N LYS A 191 -16.13 10.27 9.69
CA LYS A 191 -17.38 11.00 9.91
C LYS A 191 -18.27 11.09 8.67
N ARG A 192 -17.70 10.87 7.49
CA ARG A 192 -18.38 10.98 6.20
C ARG A 192 -17.74 10.04 5.19
N LEU A 193 -18.57 9.41 4.36
CA LEU A 193 -18.16 8.65 3.18
C LEU A 193 -18.89 9.19 1.95
N GLU A 194 -18.19 9.26 0.81
CA GLU A 194 -18.77 9.76 -0.43
C GLU A 194 -18.27 8.98 -1.65
N VAL A 195 -19.15 8.81 -2.63
CA VAL A 195 -18.81 8.33 -3.96
C VAL A 195 -19.15 9.43 -4.96
N TRP A 196 -18.23 9.70 -5.88
CA TRP A 196 -18.28 10.84 -6.79
C TRP A 196 -18.15 10.41 -8.24
N ALA A 197 -18.81 11.17 -9.11
CA ALA A 197 -18.45 11.27 -10.52
C ALA A 197 -18.07 12.73 -10.78
N GLU A 198 -16.81 12.98 -11.12
CA GLU A 198 -16.23 14.33 -11.19
C GLU A 198 -15.12 14.39 -12.24
N GLY A 199 -14.87 15.57 -12.82
CA GLY A 199 -13.67 15.82 -13.64
C GLY A 199 -13.61 15.05 -14.97
N ALA A 200 -14.70 14.38 -15.35
CA ALA A 200 -14.87 13.72 -16.64
C ALA A 200 -16.33 13.85 -17.10
N LEU A 201 -16.54 14.14 -18.38
CA LEU A 201 -17.87 14.19 -18.98
C LEU A 201 -18.40 12.78 -19.24
N GLY A 202 -19.71 12.61 -19.09
CA GLY A 202 -20.37 11.37 -19.49
C GLY A 202 -21.54 11.00 -18.62
N ARG A 203 -22.29 9.99 -19.09
CA ARG A 203 -23.27 9.30 -18.27
C ARG A 203 -22.55 8.33 -17.35
N ILE A 204 -23.08 8.18 -16.15
CA ILE A 204 -22.56 7.25 -15.15
C ILE A 204 -23.66 6.34 -14.68
N HIS A 205 -23.28 5.10 -14.43
CA HIS A 205 -24.04 4.12 -13.69
C HIS A 205 -23.05 3.33 -12.82
N LEU A 206 -23.17 3.44 -11.51
CA LEU A 206 -22.33 2.73 -10.55
C LEU A 206 -23.21 2.07 -9.50
N GLU A 207 -23.05 0.76 -9.34
CA GLU A 207 -23.67 0.03 -8.24
C GLU A 207 -22.62 -0.31 -7.19
N VAL A 208 -22.94 -0.03 -5.93
CA VAL A 208 -22.05 -0.23 -4.78
C VAL A 208 -22.71 -1.21 -3.82
N ARG A 209 -22.14 -2.41 -3.69
CA ARG A 209 -22.62 -3.43 -2.75
C ARG A 209 -22.11 -3.20 -1.34
N SER A 210 -20.86 -2.80 -1.20
CA SER A 210 -20.25 -2.50 0.09
C SER A 210 -18.99 -1.66 -0.05
N ILE A 211 -18.67 -0.93 1.02
CA ILE A 211 -17.41 -0.24 1.25
C ILE A 211 -16.83 -0.83 2.53
N SER A 212 -15.57 -1.23 2.51
CA SER A 212 -14.88 -1.80 3.67
C SER A 212 -13.43 -1.32 3.74
N ALA A 213 -12.85 -1.34 4.93
CA ALA A 213 -11.43 -1.19 5.12
C ALA A 213 -10.84 -2.56 5.40
N ARG A 214 -9.93 -2.97 4.54
CA ARG A 214 -9.23 -4.24 4.67
C ARG A 214 -7.84 -3.94 5.12
N SER A 215 -7.51 -4.41 6.33
CA SER A 215 -6.12 -4.46 6.72
C SER A 215 -5.36 -5.31 5.73
N THR A 216 -4.11 -4.94 5.50
CA THR A 216 -3.11 -5.92 5.09
C THR A 216 -2.88 -6.88 6.24
N SER A 217 -3.92 -7.64 6.61
CA SER A 217 -3.77 -8.87 7.36
C SER A 217 -2.74 -9.67 6.58
N ALA A 218 -1.65 -10.01 7.27
CA ALA A 218 -0.44 -10.61 6.73
C ALA A 218 -0.71 -11.79 5.78
N ALA A 219 -1.89 -12.40 5.80
CA ALA A 219 -2.28 -13.58 5.03
C ALA A 219 -2.47 -13.38 3.50
N ALA A 220 -2.66 -12.17 2.96
CA ALA A 220 -2.92 -12.00 1.52
C ALA A 220 -1.69 -11.67 0.65
N SER A 221 -0.48 -11.70 1.22
CA SER A 221 0.78 -11.71 0.47
C SER A 221 1.86 -12.54 1.18
N LEU A 222 1.44 -13.50 2.02
CA LEU A 222 2.36 -14.30 2.81
C LEU A 222 3.06 -15.40 2.00
N GLU A 223 2.59 -15.75 0.80
CA GLU A 223 3.22 -16.80 -0.02
C GLU A 223 3.07 -16.50 -1.51
N ALA A 224 3.75 -15.47 -2.03
CA ALA A 224 4.11 -15.53 -3.46
C ALA A 224 5.17 -16.65 -3.66
N VAL A 225 6.07 -16.79 -2.69
CA VAL A 225 6.98 -17.94 -2.61
C VAL A 225 6.22 -19.14 -2.04
N PRO A 226 6.10 -20.27 -2.76
CA PRO A 226 5.42 -21.44 -2.26
C PRO A 226 6.07 -21.97 -0.97
N PRO A 227 5.30 -22.49 0.01
CA PRO A 227 5.81 -22.94 1.30
C PRO A 227 7.03 -23.89 1.26
N PRO A 228 7.16 -24.86 0.33
CA PRO A 228 8.36 -25.71 0.28
C PRO A 228 9.64 -24.95 -0.11
N PHE A 229 9.51 -23.76 -0.70
CA PHE A 229 10.63 -22.94 -1.16
C PHE A 229 10.89 -21.71 -0.27
N ASN A 230 9.93 -21.31 0.57
CA ASN A 230 10.05 -20.12 1.40
C ASN A 230 10.97 -20.35 2.62
N SER A 231 12.11 -19.66 2.69
CA SER A 231 13.02 -19.68 3.85
C SER A 231 12.75 -18.58 4.87
N CYS A 232 12.02 -17.54 4.52
CA CYS A 232 11.77 -16.41 5.40
C CYS A 232 10.75 -16.77 6.49
N ARG A 233 11.04 -16.36 7.74
CA ARG A 233 10.09 -16.54 8.86
C ARG A 233 8.99 -15.48 8.91
N SER A 234 9.12 -14.43 8.11
CA SER A 234 8.17 -13.34 7.98
C SER A 234 8.01 -12.98 6.51
N PRO A 235 6.84 -12.50 6.07
CA PRO A 235 6.67 -12.06 4.71
C PRO A 235 7.54 -10.84 4.41
N VAL A 236 8.01 -10.73 3.17
CA VAL A 236 8.65 -9.51 2.67
C VAL A 236 7.70 -8.32 2.85
N GLN A 237 8.21 -7.22 3.40
CA GLN A 237 7.47 -5.99 3.60
C GLN A 237 7.02 -5.41 2.24
N ARG A 238 5.80 -4.86 2.19
CA ARG A 238 5.24 -4.31 0.93
C ARG A 238 5.79 -2.94 0.53
N GLN A 239 6.36 -2.19 1.47
CA GLN A 239 6.83 -0.81 1.27
C GLN A 239 8.33 -0.70 1.53
N LEU A 240 9.11 -1.55 0.89
CA LEU A 240 10.58 -1.49 0.89
C LEU A 240 11.08 -0.11 0.43
N ARG A 241 12.14 0.33 1.11
CA ARG A 241 12.84 1.60 0.92
C ARG A 241 13.55 1.63 -0.44
N TYR A 242 14.07 2.81 -0.78
CA TYR A 242 14.90 3.05 -1.96
C TYR A 242 14.20 2.73 -3.30
N ASN A 243 12.87 2.68 -3.32
CA ASN A 243 12.04 2.28 -4.45
C ASN A 243 12.11 0.79 -4.82
N ILE A 244 12.63 -0.09 -3.95
CA ILE A 244 12.66 -1.54 -4.22
C ILE A 244 11.25 -2.12 -4.42
N SER A 245 10.23 -1.59 -3.75
CA SER A 245 8.83 -2.04 -3.90
C SER A 245 8.29 -1.95 -5.34
N SER A 246 8.93 -1.15 -6.20
CA SER A 246 8.59 -1.07 -7.63
C SER A 246 9.02 -2.29 -8.44
N ARG A 247 9.87 -3.16 -7.89
CA ARG A 247 10.38 -4.38 -8.55
C ARG A 247 9.41 -5.54 -8.32
N THR A 248 8.27 -5.46 -9.01
CA THR A 248 7.17 -6.43 -8.90
C THR A 248 7.42 -7.74 -9.64
N GLU A 249 8.46 -7.80 -10.46
CA GLU A 249 8.86 -8.99 -11.22
C GLU A 249 10.12 -9.63 -10.61
N PRO A 250 10.23 -10.97 -10.62
CA PRO A 250 11.26 -11.66 -9.85
C PRO A 250 12.67 -11.49 -10.43
N THR A 251 12.80 -11.30 -11.74
CA THR A 251 14.08 -11.01 -12.45
C THR A 251 15.27 -11.88 -11.98
N VAL A 252 15.07 -13.20 -11.90
CA VAL A 252 16.10 -14.20 -11.54
C VAL A 252 16.33 -15.20 -12.68
N PRO A 253 17.51 -15.85 -12.76
CA PRO A 253 17.86 -16.75 -13.86
C PRO A 253 17.24 -18.16 -13.74
N VAL A 254 16.33 -18.38 -12.80
CA VAL A 254 15.64 -19.66 -12.59
C VAL A 254 14.12 -19.46 -12.57
N PRO A 255 13.33 -20.46 -13.00
CA PRO A 255 11.87 -20.37 -12.93
C PRO A 255 11.37 -20.31 -11.48
N VAL A 256 10.74 -19.18 -11.15
CA VAL A 256 9.97 -18.96 -9.91
C VAL A 256 8.55 -18.53 -10.26
N ASP A 257 7.68 -18.33 -9.27
CA ASP A 257 6.31 -17.89 -9.56
C ASP A 257 6.35 -16.45 -10.12
N PRO A 258 5.67 -16.16 -11.25
CA PRO A 258 5.69 -14.83 -11.86
C PRO A 258 5.04 -13.75 -10.99
N SER A 259 4.29 -14.13 -9.94
CA SER A 259 3.73 -13.19 -8.96
C SER A 259 4.71 -12.81 -7.85
N GLU A 260 5.88 -13.43 -7.78
CA GLU A 260 6.93 -13.05 -6.84
C GLU A 260 7.57 -11.72 -7.24
N SER A 261 7.62 -10.77 -6.30
CA SER A 261 8.48 -9.60 -6.44
C SER A 261 9.96 -10.00 -6.42
N LEU A 262 10.85 -9.13 -6.91
CA LEU A 262 12.30 -9.35 -6.85
C LEU A 262 12.78 -9.71 -5.43
N ALA A 263 12.27 -9.00 -4.42
CA ALA A 263 12.66 -9.25 -3.03
C ALA A 263 12.11 -10.59 -2.49
N GLN A 264 10.95 -11.05 -2.96
CA GLN A 264 10.44 -12.38 -2.59
C GLN A 264 11.31 -13.47 -3.20
N ALA A 265 11.58 -13.35 -4.50
CA ALA A 265 12.40 -14.32 -5.23
C ALA A 265 13.83 -14.37 -4.68
N VAL A 266 14.51 -13.25 -4.50
CA VAL A 266 15.94 -13.22 -4.09
C VAL A 266 16.13 -13.51 -2.60
N CYS A 267 15.26 -12.99 -1.74
CA CYS A 267 15.52 -13.00 -0.30
C CYS A 267 14.90 -14.20 0.42
N CYS A 268 13.85 -14.79 -0.14
CA CYS A 268 13.03 -15.80 0.54
C CYS A 268 12.82 -17.10 -0.25
N ASP A 269 13.09 -17.13 -1.56
CA ASP A 269 12.96 -18.37 -2.34
C ASP A 269 14.28 -19.17 -2.38
N ASN A 270 14.29 -20.34 -1.75
CA ASN A 270 15.48 -21.19 -1.69
C ASN A 270 15.94 -21.70 -3.05
N ARG A 271 15.10 -21.68 -4.09
CA ARG A 271 15.48 -22.01 -5.47
C ARG A 271 16.47 -20.99 -6.04
N THR A 272 16.45 -19.75 -5.55
CA THR A 272 17.29 -18.66 -6.06
C THR A 272 18.56 -18.45 -5.24
N LYS A 273 18.75 -19.15 -4.12
CA LYS A 273 19.82 -18.92 -3.13
C LYS A 273 21.24 -18.72 -3.71
N VAL A 274 21.58 -19.39 -4.81
CA VAL A 274 22.91 -19.28 -5.45
C VAL A 274 23.04 -18.10 -6.42
N TYR A 275 21.97 -17.33 -6.58
CA TYR A 275 21.86 -16.17 -7.46
C TYR A 275 21.66 -14.91 -6.62
N ALA A 276 21.98 -13.77 -7.23
CA ALA A 276 21.79 -12.45 -6.67
C ALA A 276 20.71 -11.71 -7.46
N GLU A 277 20.26 -10.57 -6.93
CA GLU A 277 19.52 -9.59 -7.71
C GLU A 277 20.37 -9.08 -8.90
N PRO A 278 19.75 -8.41 -9.90
CA PRO A 278 20.49 -7.84 -11.01
C PRO A 278 21.66 -6.96 -10.56
N GLN A 279 22.85 -7.21 -11.09
CA GLN A 279 24.04 -6.41 -10.80
C GLN A 279 23.76 -4.94 -11.12
N PHE A 280 24.25 -4.03 -10.26
CA PHE A 280 24.03 -2.59 -10.35
C PHE A 280 22.57 -2.12 -10.16
N LEU A 281 21.67 -2.95 -9.60
CA LEU A 281 20.30 -2.54 -9.27
C LEU A 281 20.26 -1.21 -8.48
N TYR A 282 21.19 -1.03 -7.54
CA TYR A 282 21.32 0.19 -6.74
C TYR A 282 21.58 1.47 -7.57
N GLN A 283 22.07 1.34 -8.81
CA GLN A 283 22.31 2.45 -9.74
C GLN A 283 21.10 2.76 -10.64
N ALA A 284 20.06 1.91 -10.66
CA ALA A 284 18.90 2.14 -11.52
C ALA A 284 18.33 3.56 -11.26
N PRO A 285 17.96 4.35 -12.28
CA PRO A 285 17.64 5.78 -12.11
C PRO A 285 16.54 6.06 -11.07
N ASP A 286 15.57 5.15 -10.95
CA ASP A 286 14.48 5.23 -9.97
C ASP A 286 14.89 4.77 -8.56
N ILE A 287 15.99 4.01 -8.45
CA ILE A 287 16.58 3.55 -7.17
C ILE A 287 17.65 4.52 -6.68
N ALA A 288 18.65 4.85 -7.51
CA ALA A 288 19.70 5.83 -7.27
C ALA A 288 20.18 5.85 -5.80
N LEU A 289 20.61 4.68 -5.29
CA LEU A 289 20.77 4.43 -3.85
C LEU A 289 21.59 5.53 -3.17
N PHE A 290 22.76 5.83 -3.70
CA PHE A 290 23.70 6.79 -3.10
C PHE A 290 23.21 8.24 -3.15
N ASP A 291 22.27 8.58 -4.02
CA ASP A 291 21.62 9.91 -4.03
C ASP A 291 20.59 10.04 -2.89
N LYS A 292 20.08 8.89 -2.40
CA LYS A 292 19.10 8.80 -1.32
C LYS A 292 19.74 8.60 0.06
N LEU A 293 21.02 8.25 0.12
CA LEU A 293 21.73 8.08 1.39
C LEU A 293 22.24 9.42 1.91
N SER A 294 22.08 9.66 3.21
CA SER A 294 22.64 10.83 3.89
C SER A 294 23.31 10.41 5.19
N GLY A 295 24.57 10.81 5.37
CA GLY A 295 25.38 10.40 6.51
C GLY A 295 25.44 8.88 6.69
N THR A 296 25.57 8.43 7.94
CA THR A 296 25.55 7.01 8.26
C THR A 296 24.11 6.49 8.30
N THR A 297 23.80 5.52 7.44
CA THR A 297 22.47 4.95 7.26
C THR A 297 22.40 3.51 7.79
N THR A 298 21.29 3.18 8.45
CA THR A 298 20.95 1.80 8.81
C THR A 298 20.09 1.14 7.72
N PHE A 299 20.48 -0.07 7.34
CA PHE A 299 19.79 -0.97 6.43
C PHE A 299 19.12 -2.07 7.24
N TYR A 300 17.89 -2.44 6.86
CA TYR A 300 17.04 -3.34 7.63
C TYR A 300 16.59 -4.51 6.77
N ASP A 301 16.34 -5.64 7.42
CA ASP A 301 15.81 -6.84 6.77
C ASP A 301 14.48 -6.55 6.06
N SER A 302 14.43 -6.86 4.76
CA SER A 302 13.24 -6.66 3.93
C SER A 302 12.02 -7.47 4.35
N ALA A 303 12.17 -8.53 5.15
CA ALA A 303 11.08 -9.29 5.73
C ALA A 303 10.70 -8.77 7.12
N CYS A 304 11.57 -8.97 8.12
CA CYS A 304 11.21 -8.71 9.52
C CYS A 304 11.63 -7.33 10.06
N GLY A 305 12.43 -6.56 9.31
CA GLY A 305 12.84 -5.22 9.67
C GLY A 305 13.85 -5.08 10.82
N VAL A 306 14.57 -6.14 11.19
CA VAL A 306 15.72 -6.02 12.11
C VAL A 306 16.86 -5.23 11.46
N PRO A 307 17.65 -4.46 12.21
CA PRO A 307 18.81 -3.77 11.66
C PRO A 307 19.89 -4.79 11.26
N LEU A 308 20.41 -4.67 10.04
CA LEU A 308 21.40 -5.60 9.47
C LEU A 308 22.76 -4.96 9.30
N PHE A 309 22.78 -3.75 8.71
CA PHE A 309 24.01 -3.01 8.44
C PHE A 309 23.86 -1.54 8.77
N LYS A 310 24.98 -0.90 9.14
CA LYS A 310 25.10 0.54 9.35
C LYS A 310 26.31 1.04 8.59
N ALA A 311 26.12 1.83 7.54
CA ALA A 311 27.20 2.29 6.67
C ALA A 311 27.02 3.74 6.21
N PRO A 312 28.11 4.48 5.95
CA PRO A 312 29.50 4.08 6.20
C PRO A 312 29.87 4.15 7.69
N VAL A 313 30.78 3.28 8.14
CA VAL A 313 31.46 3.33 9.45
C VAL A 313 32.96 3.17 9.23
N ASN A 314 33.77 4.04 9.86
CA ASN A 314 35.24 4.09 9.71
C ASN A 314 35.75 4.30 8.26
N ARG A 315 34.89 4.80 7.37
CA ARG A 315 35.23 5.20 6.00
C ARG A 315 34.30 6.32 5.53
N SER A 316 34.61 6.95 4.40
CA SER A 316 33.73 7.98 3.83
C SER A 316 32.57 7.36 3.04
N MET A 317 31.53 8.16 2.76
CA MET A 317 30.45 7.73 1.85
C MET A 317 30.98 7.46 0.44
N ALA A 318 32.01 8.20 0.00
CA ALA A 318 32.65 7.97 -1.29
C ALA A 318 33.37 6.61 -1.33
N ASP A 319 34.03 6.21 -0.24
CA ASP A 319 34.68 4.91 -0.15
C ASP A 319 33.66 3.77 -0.11
N PHE A 320 32.53 3.94 0.59
CA PHE A 320 31.44 2.96 0.57
C PHE A 320 30.84 2.82 -0.83
N LYS A 321 30.64 3.94 -1.53
CA LYS A 321 30.19 3.92 -2.92
C LYS A 321 31.20 3.24 -3.83
N ALA A 322 32.49 3.56 -3.71
CA ALA A 322 33.53 2.96 -4.53
C ALA A 322 33.62 1.43 -4.34
N ASP A 323 33.55 0.95 -3.11
CA ASP A 323 33.53 -0.49 -2.78
C ASP A 323 32.28 -1.19 -3.35
N THR A 324 31.13 -0.51 -3.31
CA THR A 324 29.88 -0.99 -3.91
C THR A 324 29.93 -0.97 -5.45
N ASP A 325 30.55 0.04 -6.05
CA ASP A 325 30.75 0.18 -7.50
C ASP A 325 31.71 -0.89 -8.04
N GLU A 326 32.79 -1.18 -7.32
CA GLU A 326 33.77 -2.21 -7.69
C GLU A 326 33.14 -3.61 -7.80
N HIS A 327 32.22 -3.93 -6.90
CA HIS A 327 31.65 -5.27 -6.80
C HIS A 327 30.26 -5.40 -7.45
N GLY A 328 29.54 -4.31 -7.67
CA GLY A 328 28.24 -4.30 -8.34
C GLY A 328 27.03 -4.55 -7.43
N TRP A 329 27.25 -4.70 -6.11
CA TRP A 329 26.22 -4.77 -5.08
C TRP A 329 26.69 -4.06 -3.80
N PRO A 330 25.77 -3.52 -2.98
CA PRO A 330 26.09 -2.93 -1.68
C PRO A 330 27.07 -3.79 -0.88
N SER A 331 28.27 -3.25 -0.63
CA SER A 331 29.39 -3.98 -0.02
C SER A 331 29.75 -3.39 1.33
N PHE A 332 29.56 -4.18 2.39
CA PHE A 332 29.74 -3.79 3.78
C PHE A 332 31.00 -4.42 4.39
N ARG A 333 31.65 -3.68 5.30
CA ARG A 333 32.82 -4.14 6.07
C ARG A 333 32.42 -4.60 7.47
N LYS A 334 33.32 -5.32 8.15
CA LYS A 334 33.03 -5.97 9.45
C LYS A 334 32.42 -5.02 10.49
N GLU A 335 32.92 -3.79 10.55
CA GLU A 335 32.50 -2.76 11.51
C GLU A 335 31.10 -2.19 11.21
N GLU A 336 30.55 -2.49 10.03
CA GLU A 336 29.25 -2.02 9.55
C GLU A 336 28.14 -3.07 9.80
N VAL A 337 28.44 -4.22 10.41
CA VAL A 337 27.49 -5.34 10.59
C VAL A 337 26.91 -5.37 12.01
N PHE A 338 25.59 -5.48 12.13
CA PHE A 338 24.92 -5.84 13.39
C PHE A 338 25.01 -7.35 13.60
N SER A 339 26.10 -7.80 14.23
CA SER A 339 26.42 -9.23 14.39
C SER A 339 25.37 -10.06 15.13
N GLU A 340 24.53 -9.43 15.95
CA GLU A 340 23.39 -10.05 16.63
C GLU A 340 22.26 -10.46 15.68
N HIS A 341 22.21 -9.86 14.48
CA HIS A 341 21.17 -10.08 13.49
C HIS A 341 21.68 -10.70 12.19
N VAL A 342 22.99 -10.82 12.00
CA VAL A 342 23.60 -11.30 10.76
C VAL A 342 24.48 -12.52 11.03
N THR A 343 24.26 -13.60 10.28
CA THR A 343 25.03 -14.85 10.38
C THR A 343 25.52 -15.28 9.00
N VAL A 344 26.63 -16.02 8.97
CA VAL A 344 27.20 -16.57 7.74
C VAL A 344 27.19 -18.10 7.85
N ASP A 345 26.64 -18.78 6.84
CA ASP A 345 26.66 -20.24 6.79
C ASP A 345 28.01 -20.79 6.29
N LYS A 346 28.16 -22.12 6.33
CA LYS A 346 29.39 -22.81 5.92
C LYS A 346 29.77 -22.61 4.44
N ASP A 347 28.80 -22.23 3.61
CA ASP A 347 28.98 -22.04 2.17
C ASP A 347 29.21 -20.55 1.83
N GLY A 348 29.28 -19.68 2.84
CA GLY A 348 29.52 -18.25 2.69
C GLY A 348 28.26 -17.44 2.42
N PHE A 349 27.05 -18.00 2.55
CA PHE A 349 25.81 -17.24 2.43
C PHE A 349 25.49 -16.50 3.71
N VAL A 350 24.93 -15.31 3.57
CA VAL A 350 24.63 -14.42 4.68
C VAL A 350 23.13 -14.42 4.94
N TYR A 351 22.74 -14.59 6.20
CA TYR A 351 21.34 -14.61 6.61
C TYR A 351 21.08 -13.64 7.74
N SER A 352 19.86 -13.14 7.77
CA SER A 352 19.36 -12.47 8.96
C SER A 352 18.93 -13.47 10.05
N SER A 353 18.80 -12.96 11.27
CA SER A 353 18.15 -13.67 12.39
C SER A 353 16.68 -14.08 12.12
N CYS A 354 16.08 -13.55 11.05
CA CYS A 354 14.73 -13.85 10.60
C CYS A 354 14.67 -14.91 9.50
N GLY A 355 15.80 -15.46 9.08
CA GLY A 355 15.88 -16.49 8.03
C GLY A 355 15.93 -15.93 6.60
N THR A 356 15.94 -14.61 6.43
CA THR A 356 16.09 -13.96 5.12
C THR A 356 17.50 -14.20 4.59
N HIS A 357 17.61 -14.65 3.34
CA HIS A 357 18.88 -14.70 2.62
C HIS A 357 19.25 -13.28 2.15
N LEU A 358 20.45 -12.81 2.48
CA LEU A 358 20.86 -11.41 2.29
C LEU A 358 21.90 -11.22 1.19
N GLY A 359 22.61 -12.27 0.80
CA GLY A 359 23.70 -12.25 -0.15
C GLY A 359 24.90 -13.08 0.32
N SER A 360 26.11 -12.67 0.00
CA SER A 360 27.32 -13.49 0.19
C SER A 360 28.42 -12.81 1.00
N TYR A 361 29.12 -13.61 1.81
CA TYR A 361 30.33 -13.24 2.53
C TYR A 361 31.55 -13.58 1.66
N LEU A 362 32.24 -12.54 1.18
CA LEU A 362 33.28 -12.65 0.16
C LEU A 362 34.54 -11.87 0.57
N PRO A 363 35.34 -12.36 1.54
CA PRO A 363 36.55 -11.70 2.00
C PRO A 363 37.50 -11.39 0.84
N ASP A 364 38.18 -10.26 0.96
CA ASP A 364 39.19 -9.80 0.01
C ASP A 364 40.49 -9.41 0.75
N SER A 365 41.44 -8.79 0.05
CA SER A 365 42.70 -8.32 0.64
C SER A 365 42.54 -7.23 1.70
N ALA A 366 41.39 -6.54 1.75
CA ALA A 366 41.04 -5.55 2.76
C ALA A 366 40.31 -6.17 3.97
N GLY A 367 39.95 -7.46 3.91
CA GLY A 367 39.42 -8.24 5.02
C GLY A 367 37.99 -8.75 4.79
N PRO A 368 37.21 -8.98 5.86
CA PRO A 368 35.82 -9.43 5.76
C PRO A 368 34.96 -8.46 4.94
N ARG A 369 34.22 -8.99 3.96
CA ARG A 369 33.30 -8.22 3.10
C ARG A 369 31.97 -8.95 2.94
N TYR A 370 30.88 -8.20 3.07
CA TYR A 370 29.51 -8.69 2.94
C TYR A 370 28.88 -8.01 1.72
N CYS A 371 28.71 -8.79 0.65
CA CYS A 371 28.15 -8.37 -0.64
C CYS A 371 26.66 -8.68 -0.66
N MET A 372 25.81 -7.67 -0.44
CA MET A 372 24.39 -7.85 -0.13
C MET A 372 23.48 -7.43 -1.27
N ASP A 373 22.39 -8.18 -1.45
CA ASP A 373 21.29 -7.82 -2.32
C ASP A 373 20.53 -6.63 -1.71
N LEU A 374 20.45 -5.51 -2.42
CA LEU A 374 19.74 -4.31 -1.96
C LEU A 374 18.28 -4.62 -1.65
N SER A 375 17.65 -5.48 -2.46
CA SER A 375 16.29 -5.94 -2.29
C SER A 375 16.04 -6.66 -0.96
N CYS A 376 17.08 -7.21 -0.32
CA CYS A 376 17.00 -7.93 0.95
C CYS A 376 17.35 -7.09 2.19
N ILE A 377 17.91 -5.89 1.97
CA ILE A 377 18.30 -4.95 3.02
C ILE A 377 17.55 -3.59 2.94
N ALA A 378 16.47 -3.55 2.17
CA ALA A 378 15.63 -2.37 1.95
C ALA A 378 14.40 -2.32 2.87
N GLY A 379 14.38 -3.10 3.95
CA GLY A 379 13.29 -3.09 4.91
C GLY A 379 13.12 -1.75 5.63
N ASN A 380 11.97 -1.60 6.28
CA ASN A 380 11.72 -0.59 7.29
C ASN A 380 11.95 -1.18 8.69
N PRO A 381 12.38 -0.36 9.66
CA PRO A 381 12.41 -0.79 11.05
C PRO A 381 11.00 -1.16 11.50
N VAL A 382 10.84 -2.35 12.07
CA VAL A 382 9.61 -2.71 12.77
C VAL A 382 9.79 -2.30 14.23
N GLN A 383 8.85 -1.50 14.76
CA GLN A 383 8.83 -1.19 16.20
C GLN A 383 8.73 -2.53 16.95
N GLN A 384 9.81 -2.94 17.61
CA GLN A 384 9.69 -3.99 18.63
C GLN A 384 8.73 -3.45 19.69
N ILE A 385 7.53 -4.01 19.73
CA ILE A 385 6.68 -3.93 20.91
C ILE A 385 7.49 -4.65 21.99
N MET A 386 8.17 -3.88 22.83
CA MET A 386 8.70 -4.41 24.08
C MET A 386 7.50 -4.87 24.88
N ILE A 387 7.32 -6.18 24.96
CA ILE A 387 6.31 -6.84 25.77
C ILE A 387 6.69 -6.70 27.25
#